data_AF-A0A9E5ZKS0-F1
#
_entry.id   AF-A0A9E5ZKS0-F1
#
_cell.length_a   1.000
_cell.length_b   1.000
_cell.length_c   1.000
_cell.angle_alpha   90.00
_cell.angle_beta   90.00
_cell.angle_gamma   90.00
#
_symmetry.space_group_name_H-M   'P 1'
#
loop_
_entity.id
_entity.type
_entity.pdbx_description
1 polymer ?
#
loop_
_entity_poly.entity_id
_entity_poly.type
_entity_poly.pdbx_seq_one_letter_code
_entity_poly.pdbx_strand_id
1 'polypeptide(L)'
;MLQILESTFLTRFFLLSTLLLFIGCNASQSKINNASSDIESFENDITEISSDDWLELENVMLALDKDVTENKEDFSEEQLREVRKLQGRYVAILVKKGLNDFKESIKDLGNQMEGFIEGVEDK
;
A
#
# COMPACT_ATOMS: atom_id res chain seq x y z
N MET A 1 28.00 22.94 -37.74
CA MET A 1 26.91 21.97 -38.03
C MET A 1 27.02 20.68 -37.22
N LEU A 2 28.23 20.21 -36.83
CA LEU A 2 28.41 19.00 -36.00
C LEU A 2 28.07 19.17 -34.50
N GLN A 3 28.21 20.37 -33.91
CA GLN A 3 27.99 20.58 -32.46
C GLN A 3 26.51 20.59 -32.02
N ILE A 4 25.56 20.75 -32.95
CA ILE A 4 24.11 20.77 -32.65
C ILE A 4 23.55 19.33 -32.59
N LEU A 5 24.22 18.38 -33.24
CA LEU A 5 23.80 16.98 -33.33
C LEU A 5 24.06 16.21 -32.02
N GLU A 6 25.14 16.54 -31.29
CA GLU A 6 25.43 15.93 -29.99
C GLU A 6 24.49 16.40 -28.87
N SER A 7 24.15 17.70 -28.85
CA SER A 7 23.25 18.29 -27.83
C SER A 7 21.84 17.69 -27.91
N THR A 8 21.32 17.47 -29.12
CA THR A 8 19.99 16.88 -29.32
C THR A 8 19.94 15.39 -28.96
N PHE A 9 21.05 14.66 -29.09
CA PHE A 9 21.15 13.25 -28.72
C PHE A 9 21.16 13.05 -27.19
N LEU A 10 21.95 13.85 -26.48
CA LEU A 10 22.03 13.84 -25.01
C LEU A 10 20.71 14.23 -24.34
N THR A 11 19.99 15.21 -24.89
CA THR A 11 18.70 15.66 -24.32
C THR A 11 17.62 14.59 -24.49
N ARG A 12 17.63 13.87 -25.61
CA ARG A 12 16.68 12.76 -25.87
C ARG A 12 16.97 11.52 -25.02
N PHE A 13 18.24 11.22 -24.75
CA PHE A 13 18.63 10.13 -23.85
C PHE A 13 18.24 10.41 -22.39
N PHE A 14 18.39 11.66 -21.94
CA PHE A 14 18.00 12.09 -20.59
C PHE A 14 16.47 12.04 -20.39
N LEU A 15 15.70 12.39 -21.42
CA LEU A 15 14.23 12.30 -21.41
C LEU A 15 13.71 10.85 -21.46
N LEU A 16 14.46 9.92 -22.07
CA LEU A 16 14.09 8.50 -22.09
C LEU A 16 14.39 7.80 -20.76
N SER A 17 15.47 8.23 -20.08
CA SER A 17 15.87 7.72 -18.76
C SER A 17 14.89 8.11 -17.65
N THR A 18 14.37 9.35 -17.68
CA THR A 18 13.32 9.77 -16.73
C THR A 18 11.97 9.11 -16.99
N LEU A 19 11.66 8.69 -18.22
CA LEU A 19 10.42 7.99 -18.54
C LEU A 19 10.42 6.53 -18.02
N LEU A 20 11.59 5.88 -17.97
CA LEU A 20 11.74 4.52 -17.45
C LEU A 20 11.56 4.42 -15.92
N LEU A 21 11.71 5.53 -15.19
CA LEU A 21 11.49 5.57 -13.73
C LEU A 21 10.02 5.65 -13.32
N PHE A 22 9.08 5.91 -14.24
CA PHE A 22 7.65 6.02 -13.92
C PHE A 22 6.86 4.72 -14.14
N ILE A 23 7.43 3.73 -14.82
CA ILE A 23 6.68 2.51 -15.18
C ILE A 23 6.56 1.54 -13.99
N GLY A 24 7.48 1.58 -13.02
CA GLY A 24 7.35 0.82 -11.76
C GLY A 24 6.37 1.43 -10.74
N CYS A 25 5.93 2.68 -10.93
CA CYS A 25 5.25 3.48 -9.91
C CYS A 25 3.71 3.26 -9.82
N ASN A 26 3.11 2.48 -10.74
CA ASN A 26 1.64 2.38 -10.81
C ASN A 26 1.02 1.15 -10.13
N ALA A 27 1.77 0.04 -10.01
CA ALA A 27 1.20 -1.21 -9.50
C ALA A 27 0.92 -1.15 -7.99
N SER A 28 1.91 -0.72 -7.19
CA SER A 28 1.78 -0.58 -5.74
C SER A 28 0.70 0.45 -5.36
N GLN A 29 0.64 1.58 -6.07
CA GLN A 29 -0.39 2.60 -5.84
C GLN A 29 -1.80 2.09 -6.15
N SER A 30 -1.98 1.29 -7.20
CA SER A 30 -3.29 0.71 -7.52
C SER A 30 -3.80 -0.19 -6.39
N LYS A 31 -2.92 -0.97 -5.76
CA LYS A 31 -3.28 -1.85 -4.63
C LYS A 31 -3.71 -1.03 -3.40
N ILE A 32 -2.99 0.06 -3.11
CA ILE A 32 -3.34 1.01 -2.04
C ILE A 32 -4.70 1.66 -2.29
N ASN A 33 -4.94 2.12 -3.53
CA ASN A 33 -6.19 2.77 -3.88
C ASN A 33 -7.40 1.83 -3.76
N ASN A 34 -7.25 0.57 -4.19
CA ASN A 34 -8.29 -0.44 -4.04
C ASN A 34 -8.62 -0.67 -2.56
N ALA A 35 -7.60 -0.92 -1.73
CA ALA A 35 -7.78 -1.11 -0.28
C ALA A 35 -8.40 0.13 0.39
N SER A 36 -8.06 1.35 -0.04
CA SER A 36 -8.68 2.58 0.48
C SER A 36 -10.17 2.64 0.14
N SER A 37 -10.54 2.32 -1.10
CA SER A 37 -11.93 2.30 -1.54
C SER A 37 -12.77 1.31 -0.73
N ASP A 38 -12.23 0.11 -0.48
CA ASP A 38 -12.93 -0.94 0.27
C ASP A 38 -13.14 -0.53 1.74
N ILE A 39 -12.11 0.03 2.38
CA ILE A 39 -12.22 0.57 3.75
C ILE A 39 -13.23 1.71 3.82
N GLU A 40 -13.25 2.62 2.85
CA GLU A 40 -14.21 3.73 2.81
C GLU A 40 -15.65 3.23 2.67
N SER A 41 -15.88 2.19 1.88
CA SER A 41 -17.20 1.55 1.78
C SER A 41 -17.65 0.99 3.14
N PHE A 42 -16.74 0.36 3.88
CA PHE A 42 -17.04 -0.20 5.19
C PHE A 42 -17.29 0.85 6.27
N GLU A 43 -16.54 1.96 6.26
CA GLU A 43 -16.72 3.05 7.22
C GLU A 43 -18.09 3.74 7.06
N ASN A 44 -18.60 3.79 5.84
CA ASN A 44 -19.87 4.45 5.53
C ASN A 44 -21.10 3.58 5.84
N ASP A 45 -21.00 2.25 5.77
CA ASP A 45 -22.15 1.33 5.87
C ASP A 45 -21.93 0.09 6.76
N ILE A 46 -21.29 0.27 7.93
CA ILE A 46 -20.94 -0.81 8.88
C ILE A 46 -22.10 -1.73 9.30
N THR A 47 -23.35 -1.28 9.19
CA THR A 47 -24.55 -1.97 9.69
C THR A 47 -25.14 -3.03 8.74
N GLU A 48 -24.83 -3.00 7.45
CA GLU A 48 -25.37 -3.96 6.45
C GLU A 48 -24.32 -4.90 5.83
N ILE A 49 -23.08 -4.85 6.33
CA ILE A 49 -21.98 -5.60 5.73
C ILE A 49 -22.13 -7.10 5.99
N SER A 50 -22.27 -7.87 4.91
CA SER A 50 -22.42 -9.32 4.94
C SER A 50 -21.13 -10.03 5.36
N SER A 51 -21.23 -11.26 5.87
CA SER A 51 -20.05 -12.07 6.23
C SER A 51 -19.07 -12.26 5.07
N ASP A 52 -19.58 -12.32 3.84
CA ASP A 52 -18.76 -12.48 2.64
C ASP A 52 -17.96 -11.21 2.34
N ASP A 53 -18.59 -10.03 2.49
CA ASP A 53 -17.89 -8.74 2.33
C ASP A 53 -16.75 -8.62 3.37
N TRP A 54 -16.96 -9.07 4.62
CA TRP A 54 -15.90 -9.07 5.64
C TRP A 54 -14.70 -9.92 5.27
N LEU A 55 -14.97 -11.12 4.73
CA LEU A 55 -13.91 -12.01 4.24
C LEU A 55 -13.18 -11.38 3.05
N GLU A 56 -13.90 -10.68 2.16
CA GLU A 56 -13.29 -9.96 1.05
C GLU A 56 -12.36 -8.84 1.54
N LEU A 57 -12.82 -8.00 2.47
CA LEU A 57 -11.98 -6.94 3.06
C LEU A 57 -10.76 -7.51 3.78
N GLU A 58 -10.93 -8.60 4.55
CA GLU A 58 -9.81 -9.26 5.21
C GLU A 58 -8.78 -9.77 4.19
N ASN A 59 -9.24 -10.42 3.12
CA ASN A 59 -8.36 -10.91 2.06
C ASN A 59 -7.62 -9.76 1.36
N VAL A 60 -8.28 -8.64 1.09
CA VAL A 60 -7.64 -7.45 0.51
C VAL A 60 -6.55 -6.92 1.43
N MET A 61 -6.82 -6.83 2.73
CA MET A 61 -5.85 -6.34 3.71
C MET A 61 -4.66 -7.30 3.88
N LEU A 62 -4.91 -8.61 3.96
CA LEU A 62 -3.85 -9.63 4.03
C LEU A 62 -2.99 -9.65 2.76
N ALA A 63 -3.60 -9.47 1.58
CA ALA A 63 -2.88 -9.43 0.32
C ALA A 63 -2.00 -8.17 0.21
N LEU A 64 -2.52 -7.01 0.61
CA LEU A 64 -1.75 -5.75 0.65
C LEU A 64 -0.56 -5.85 1.60
N ASP A 65 -0.78 -6.45 2.75
CA ASP A 65 0.21 -6.62 3.80
C ASP A 65 1.34 -7.58 3.38
N LYS A 66 0.97 -8.74 2.82
CA LYS A 66 1.92 -9.67 2.20
C LYS A 66 2.75 -9.00 1.11
N ASP A 67 2.12 -8.20 0.26
CA ASP A 67 2.81 -7.52 -0.85
C ASP A 67 3.81 -6.47 -0.36
N VAL A 68 3.47 -5.73 0.70
CA VAL A 68 4.39 -4.78 1.35
C VAL A 68 5.55 -5.50 2.02
N THR A 69 5.31 -6.66 2.63
CA THR A 69 6.36 -7.44 3.28
C THR A 69 7.30 -8.12 2.28
N GLU A 70 6.75 -8.68 1.20
CA GLU A 70 7.55 -9.39 0.19
C GLU A 70 8.24 -8.43 -0.80
N ASN A 71 7.67 -7.25 -1.05
CA ASN A 71 8.15 -6.30 -2.07
C ASN A 71 8.35 -4.89 -1.50
N LYS A 72 8.84 -4.75 -0.25
CA LYS A 72 8.96 -3.47 0.47
C LYS A 72 9.68 -2.38 -0.34
N GLU A 73 10.69 -2.75 -1.12
CA GLU A 73 11.46 -1.86 -1.98
C GLU A 73 10.65 -1.22 -3.13
N ASP A 74 9.52 -1.82 -3.52
CA ASP A 74 8.62 -1.31 -4.56
C ASP A 74 7.62 -0.27 -4.00
N PHE A 75 7.71 0.03 -2.70
CA PHE A 75 6.89 1.04 -2.03
C PHE A 75 7.75 2.22 -1.59
N SER A 76 7.33 3.42 -1.97
CA SER A 76 7.89 4.65 -1.41
C SER A 76 7.50 4.81 0.06
N GLU A 77 8.25 5.63 0.80
CA GLU A 77 7.91 5.93 2.21
C GLU A 77 6.50 6.52 2.37
N GLU A 78 6.04 7.30 1.40
CA GLU A 78 4.69 7.84 1.37
C GLU A 78 3.65 6.72 1.20
N GLN A 79 3.88 5.81 0.26
CA GLN A 79 3.00 4.65 0.05
C GLN A 79 2.97 3.74 1.28
N LEU A 80 4.12 3.50 1.92
CA LEU A 80 4.18 2.76 3.18
C LEU A 80 3.41 3.48 4.30
N ARG A 81 3.44 4.83 4.32
CA ARG A 81 2.65 5.63 5.25
C ARG A 81 1.15 5.51 4.98
N GLU A 82 0.74 5.48 3.72
CA GLU A 82 -0.65 5.24 3.32
C GLU A 82 -1.13 3.86 3.75
N VAL A 83 -0.34 2.81 3.51
CA VAL A 83 -0.65 1.45 3.97
C VAL A 83 -0.85 1.40 5.48
N ARG A 84 0.05 2.01 6.27
CA ARG A 84 -0.10 2.07 7.74
C ARG A 84 -1.40 2.74 8.17
N LYS A 85 -1.83 3.81 7.49
CA LYS A 85 -3.11 4.46 7.76
C LYS A 85 -4.29 3.53 7.46
N LEU A 86 -4.22 2.79 6.35
CA LEU A 86 -5.24 1.81 5.98
C LEU A 86 -5.33 0.68 7.01
N GLN A 87 -4.20 0.11 7.43
CA GLN A 87 -4.15 -0.91 8.49
C GLN A 87 -4.78 -0.41 9.79
N GLY A 88 -4.47 0.83 10.21
CA GLY A 88 -5.07 1.45 11.40
C GLY A 88 -6.60 1.63 11.29
N ARG A 89 -7.10 2.05 10.12
CA ARG A 89 -8.55 2.17 9.86
C ARG A 89 -9.23 0.81 9.88
N TYR A 90 -8.63 -0.20 9.26
CA TYR A 90 -9.13 -1.58 9.29
C TYR A 90 -9.24 -2.12 10.72
N VAL A 91 -8.21 -1.94 11.56
CA VAL A 91 -8.27 -2.32 12.99
C VAL A 91 -9.40 -1.58 13.71
N ALA A 92 -9.59 -0.29 13.45
CA ALA A 92 -10.69 0.48 14.05
C ALA A 92 -12.07 -0.05 13.66
N ILE A 93 -12.25 -0.50 12.42
CA ILE A 93 -13.48 -1.14 11.94
C ILE A 93 -13.72 -2.46 12.70
N LEU A 94 -12.70 -3.32 12.79
CA LEU A 94 -12.81 -4.60 13.51
C LEU A 94 -13.19 -4.40 14.98
N VAL A 95 -12.57 -3.42 15.65
CA VAL A 95 -12.88 -3.04 17.03
C VAL A 95 -14.31 -2.52 17.17
N LYS A 96 -14.75 -1.63 16.26
CA LYS A 96 -16.13 -1.10 16.26
C LYS A 96 -17.17 -2.21 16.11
N LYS A 97 -16.88 -3.25 15.32
CA LYS A 97 -17.78 -4.38 15.13
C LYS A 97 -17.72 -5.41 16.26
N GLY A 98 -16.67 -5.39 17.09
CA GLY A 98 -16.49 -6.36 18.16
C GLY A 98 -16.14 -7.76 17.66
N LEU A 99 -15.52 -7.86 16.48
CA LEU A 99 -15.16 -9.13 15.85
C LEU A 99 -13.92 -9.74 16.51
N ASN A 100 -14.14 -10.51 17.58
CA ASN A 100 -13.08 -11.26 18.26
C ASN A 100 -12.40 -12.31 17.36
N ASP A 101 -13.07 -12.75 16.30
CA ASP A 101 -12.56 -13.76 15.38
C ASP A 101 -11.35 -13.26 14.56
N PHE A 102 -11.18 -11.94 14.45
CA PHE A 102 -10.10 -11.29 13.70
C PHE A 102 -8.94 -10.84 14.59
N LYS A 103 -8.90 -11.34 15.84
CA LYS A 103 -7.87 -10.99 16.82
C LYS A 103 -6.47 -11.36 16.35
N GLU A 104 -6.30 -12.49 15.67
CA GLU A 104 -5.00 -12.88 15.09
C GLU A 104 -4.60 -11.92 13.98
N SER A 105 -5.52 -11.51 13.10
CA SER A 105 -5.26 -10.53 12.04
C SER A 105 -4.83 -9.17 12.60
N ILE A 106 -5.45 -8.70 13.71
CA ILE A 106 -5.01 -7.48 14.41
C ILE A 106 -3.62 -7.64 15.02
N LYS A 107 -3.36 -8.80 15.64
CA LYS A 107 -2.08 -9.07 16.29
C LYS A 107 -0.94 -9.15 15.29
N ASP A 108 -1.18 -9.78 14.14
CA ASP A 108 -0.20 -9.90 13.07
C ASP A 108 0.15 -8.54 12.47
N LEU A 109 -0.86 -7.71 12.17
CA LEU A 109 -0.66 -6.32 11.75
C LEU A 109 0.13 -5.50 12.80
N GLY A 110 -0.16 -5.69 14.09
CA GLY A 110 0.59 -5.03 15.17
C GLY A 110 2.06 -5.41 15.20
N ASN A 111 2.38 -6.71 15.13
CA ASN A 111 3.76 -7.20 15.10
C ASN A 111 4.52 -6.69 13.86
N GLN A 112 3.85 -6.63 12.70
CA GLN A 112 4.45 -6.10 11.48
C GLN A 112 4.71 -4.60 11.57
N MET A 113 3.80 -3.83 12.19
CA MET A 113 4.03 -2.41 12.46
C MET A 113 5.25 -2.20 13.37
N GLU A 114 5.43 -3.03 14.40
CA GLU A 114 6.60 -2.98 15.28
C GLU A 114 7.90 -3.31 14.52
N GLY A 115 7.94 -4.43 13.78
CA GLY A 115 9.11 -4.81 12.98
C GLY A 115 9.43 -3.82 11.85
N PHE A 116 8.42 -3.13 11.31
CA PHE A 116 8.62 -2.06 10.35
C PHE A 116 9.29 -0.83 10.97
N ILE A 117 8.91 -0.44 12.20
CA ILE A 117 9.50 0.70 12.91
C ILE A 117 10.96 0.42 13.24
N GLU A 118 11.28 -0.76 13.75
CA GLU A 118 12.67 -1.17 14.03
C GLU A 118 13.54 -1.13 12.75
N GLY A 119 13.03 -1.63 11.63
CA GLY A 119 13.75 -1.61 10.34
C GLY A 119 13.90 -0.24 9.69
N VAL A 120 13.24 0.81 10.20
CA VAL A 120 13.39 2.20 9.75
C VAL A 120 14.37 2.97 10.64
N GLU A 121 14.46 2.67 11.93
CA GLU A 121 15.48 3.26 12.83
C GLU A 121 16.89 2.71 12.58
N ASP A 122 17.02 1.48 12.07
CA ASP A 122 18.32 0.83 11.79
C ASP A 122 18.99 1.23 10.46
N LYS A 123 18.56 2.32 9.80
CA LYS A 123 19.18 2.85 8.57
C LYS A 123 19.60 4.32 8.66
#